data_AF-A0A838EFY9-F1
#
_entry.id   AF-A0A838EFY9-F1
#
_cell.length_a   1.000
_cell.length_b   1.000
_cell.length_c   1.000
_cell.angle_alpha   90.00
_cell.angle_beta   90.00
_cell.angle_gamma   90.00
#
_symmetry.space_group_name_H-M   'P 1'
#
loop_
_entity.id
_entity.type
_entity.pdbx_description
1 polymer ?
#
loop_
_entity_poly.entity_id
_entity_poly.type
_entity_poly.pdbx_seq_one_letter_code
_entity_poly.pdbx_strand_id
1 'polypeptide(L)'
;MDWQRDGDEAAINRKIVAHIHSCPLCHHGLVRLTMNLLSADLLTCDQCCNSFPDYYEATRPNYPLVTMPPQQIAEVARHLSSCPSCREEYEELVSLGELEEMF
;
A
#
# COMPACT_ATOMS: atom_id res chain seq x y z
N MET A 1 8.25 -23.33 -15.77
CA MET A 1 9.07 -22.12 -15.83
C MET A 1 8.42 -21.11 -14.88
N ASP A 2 8.28 -21.48 -13.61
CA ASP A 2 7.36 -20.79 -12.70
C ASP A 2 8.09 -20.15 -11.51
N TRP A 3 9.27 -20.67 -11.18
CA TRP A 3 10.12 -20.14 -10.09
C TRP A 3 10.73 -18.77 -10.41
N GLN A 4 10.98 -18.46 -11.68
CA GLN A 4 11.64 -17.22 -12.08
C GLN A 4 10.67 -16.03 -12.03
N ARG A 5 9.43 -16.24 -12.50
CA ARG A 5 8.36 -15.23 -12.46
C ARG A 5 7.95 -14.86 -11.02
N ASP A 6 7.87 -15.85 -10.15
CA ASP A 6 7.55 -15.68 -8.72
C ASP A 6 8.64 -14.88 -7.98
N GLY A 7 9.91 -15.16 -8.31
CA GLY A 7 11.07 -14.43 -7.79
C GLY A 7 11.13 -12.96 -8.20
N ASP A 8 10.75 -12.64 -9.45
CA ASP A 8 10.69 -11.28 -9.97
C ASP A 8 9.57 -10.46 -9.30
N GLU A 9 8.38 -11.03 -9.11
CA GLU A 9 7.26 -10.36 -8.44
C GLU A 9 7.59 -10.05 -6.97
N ALA A 10 8.14 -11.02 -6.24
CA ALA A 10 8.57 -10.81 -4.86
C ALA A 10 9.64 -9.69 -4.75
N ALA A 11 10.54 -9.58 -5.73
CA ALA A 11 11.53 -8.51 -5.77
C ALA A 11 10.90 -7.14 -6.04
N ILE A 12 9.90 -7.06 -6.93
CA ILE A 12 9.13 -5.84 -7.19
C ILE A 12 8.37 -5.40 -5.94
N ASN A 13 7.68 -6.34 -5.26
CA ASN A 13 6.95 -6.06 -4.03
C ASN A 13 7.86 -5.48 -2.96
N ARG A 14 9.04 -6.07 -2.75
CA ARG A 14 10.02 -5.51 -1.81
C ARG A 14 10.45 -4.09 -2.18
N LYS A 15 10.59 -3.76 -3.47
CA LYS A 15 10.94 -2.39 -3.91
C LYS A 15 9.81 -1.40 -3.65
N ILE A 16 8.56 -1.79 -3.91
CA ILE A 16 7.38 -0.95 -3.62
C ILE A 16 7.31 -0.67 -2.11
N VAL A 17 7.39 -1.71 -1.29
CA VAL A 17 7.33 -1.60 0.17
C VAL A 17 8.48 -0.76 0.72
N ALA A 18 9.71 -1.01 0.26
CA ALA A 18 10.87 -0.21 0.66
C ALA A 18 10.71 1.28 0.27
N HIS A 19 10.11 1.56 -0.89
CA HIS A 19 9.82 2.94 -1.31
C HIS A 19 8.79 3.60 -0.40
N ILE A 20 7.67 2.92 -0.11
CA ILE A 20 6.62 3.44 0.80
C ILE A 20 7.22 3.85 2.16
N HIS A 21 8.05 3.00 2.76
CA HIS A 21 8.63 3.30 4.07
C HIS A 21 9.73 4.36 4.07
N SER A 22 10.38 4.62 2.93
CA SER A 22 11.51 5.57 2.85
C SER A 22 11.16 6.89 2.18
N CYS A 23 10.02 6.96 1.48
CA CYS A 23 9.60 8.14 0.74
C CYS A 23 8.67 9.01 1.61
N PRO A 24 9.08 10.23 1.98
CA PRO A 24 8.23 11.11 2.79
C PRO A 24 6.98 11.59 2.05
N LEU A 25 6.95 11.47 0.72
CA LEU A 25 5.79 11.81 -0.11
C LEU A 25 4.78 10.66 -0.23
N CYS A 26 5.16 9.45 0.16
CA CYS A 26 4.28 8.28 0.21
C CYS A 26 3.90 7.95 1.65
N HIS A 27 3.74 8.99 2.48
CA HIS A 27 3.31 8.88 3.86
C HIS A 27 2.02 8.05 3.93
N HIS A 28 1.95 7.15 4.90
CA HIS A 28 0.87 6.16 5.01
C HIS A 28 0.58 5.39 3.71
N GLY A 29 1.58 5.08 2.90
CA GLY A 29 1.38 4.21 1.74
C GLY A 29 0.60 4.84 0.58
N LEU A 30 0.41 6.17 0.57
CA LEU A 30 -0.13 6.91 -0.58
C LEU A 30 0.90 7.01 -1.71
N VAL A 31 1.20 5.88 -2.35
CA VAL A 31 2.09 5.78 -3.50
C VAL A 31 1.29 5.83 -4.80
N ARG A 32 1.83 6.56 -5.79
CA ARG A 32 1.32 6.52 -7.17
C ARG A 32 2.25 5.67 -8.03
N LEU A 33 1.89 4.41 -8.22
CA LEU A 33 2.68 3.50 -9.05
C LEU A 33 2.45 3.78 -10.54
N THR A 34 3.51 3.63 -11.34
CA THR A 34 3.41 3.68 -12.80
C THR A 34 2.71 2.43 -13.33
N MET A 35 2.02 2.53 -14.47
CA MET A 35 1.30 1.42 -15.12
C MET A 35 2.14 0.13 -15.27
N ASN A 36 3.46 0.25 -15.47
CA ASN A 36 4.37 -0.90 -15.58
C ASN A 36 4.50 -1.74 -14.29
N LEU A 37 4.11 -1.17 -13.14
CA LEU A 37 4.12 -1.82 -11.83
C LEU A 37 2.71 -2.28 -11.41
N LEU A 38 1.69 -1.94 -12.19
CA LEU A 38 0.32 -2.41 -12.00
C LEU A 38 0.19 -3.77 -12.70
N SER A 39 0.72 -4.81 -12.05
CA SER A 39 0.40 -6.20 -12.41
C SER A 39 -1.08 -6.48 -12.15
N ALA A 40 -1.58 -7.66 -12.56
CA ALA A 40 -2.98 -8.05 -12.36
C ALA A 40 -3.44 -7.70 -10.93
N ASP A 41 -4.43 -6.83 -10.84
CA ASP A 41 -5.00 -6.43 -9.56
C ASP A 41 -5.70 -7.64 -8.96
N LEU A 42 -5.18 -8.13 -7.85
CA LEU A 42 -5.68 -9.33 -7.19
C LEU A 42 -6.72 -9.01 -6.12
N LEU A 43 -6.87 -7.73 -5.74
CA LEU A 43 -7.80 -7.30 -4.70
C LEU A 43 -9.08 -6.77 -5.33
N THR A 44 -10.20 -7.11 -4.70
CA THR A 44 -11.45 -6.38 -4.92
C THR A 44 -11.46 -5.11 -4.07
N CYS A 45 -12.29 -4.12 -4.43
CA CYS A 45 -12.48 -2.92 -3.62
C CYS A 45 -12.81 -3.27 -2.16
N ASP A 46 -13.68 -4.26 -1.93
CA ASP A 46 -14.05 -4.71 -0.58
C ASP A 46 -12.85 -5.23 0.22
N GLN A 47 -12.00 -6.07 -0.39
CA GLN A 47 -10.80 -6.58 0.27
C GLN A 47 -9.78 -5.46 0.54
N CYS A 48 -9.67 -4.50 -0.39
CA CYS A 48 -8.82 -3.33 -0.26
C CYS A 48 -9.29 -2.46 0.94
N CYS A 49 -10.57 -2.08 0.97
CA CYS A 49 -11.14 -1.23 2.03
C CYS A 49 -11.07 -1.89 3.41
N ASN A 50 -11.31 -3.21 3.49
CA ASN A 50 -11.16 -3.96 4.74
C ASN A 50 -9.71 -3.97 5.27
N SER A 51 -8.72 -3.74 4.40
CA SER A 51 -7.30 -3.71 4.75
C SER A 51 -6.81 -2.30 5.15
N PHE A 52 -7.63 -1.25 5.03
CA PHE A 52 -7.18 0.13 5.26
C PHE A 52 -6.58 0.38 6.66
N PRO A 53 -7.18 -0.07 7.78
CA PRO A 53 -6.64 0.21 9.09
C PRO A 53 -5.25 -0.42 9.27
N ASP A 54 -5.12 -1.69 8.91
CA ASP A 54 -3.85 -2.42 9.01
C ASP A 54 -2.80 -1.86 8.05
N TYR A 55 -3.19 -1.47 6.83
CA TYR A 55 -2.31 -0.86 5.84
C TYR A 55 -1.81 0.52 6.29
N TYR A 56 -2.70 1.36 6.85
CA TYR A 56 -2.36 2.66 7.42
C TYR A 56 -1.32 2.53 8.55
N GLU A 57 -1.57 1.63 9.50
CA GLU A 57 -0.64 1.41 10.62
C GLU A 57 0.67 0.75 10.17
N ALA A 58 0.61 -0.21 9.24
CA ALA A 58 1.80 -0.89 8.76
C ALA A 58 2.70 0.03 7.94
N THR A 59 2.14 1.01 7.23
CA THR A 59 2.89 1.95 6.38
C THR A 59 3.29 3.25 7.09
N ARG A 60 2.94 3.41 8.37
CA ARG A 60 3.44 4.50 9.22
C ARG A 60 4.97 4.51 9.23
N PRO A 61 5.62 5.66 9.01
CA PRO A 61 7.08 5.72 9.01
C PRO A 61 7.68 5.62 10.42
N ASN A 62 6.93 6.00 11.45
CA ASN A 62 7.37 5.95 12.84
C ASN A 62 6.53 4.93 13.61
N TYR A 63 7.18 3.90 14.15
CA TYR A 63 6.58 2.91 15.06
C TYR A 63 5.29 2.24 14.53
N PRO A 64 5.37 1.41 13.47
CA PRO A 64 4.22 0.67 13.00
C PRO A 64 3.66 -0.23 14.11
N LEU A 65 2.38 -0.07 14.45
CA LEU A 65 1.70 -0.86 15.48
C LEU A 65 1.28 -2.24 14.98
N VAL A 66 1.12 -2.36 13.66
CA VAL A 66 0.72 -3.61 12.98
C VAL A 66 1.82 -4.03 12.02
N THR A 67 2.05 -5.34 11.93
CA THR A 67 2.92 -5.92 10.91
C THR A 67 2.07 -6.50 9.79
N MET A 68 2.22 -5.97 8.58
CA MET A 68 1.55 -6.48 7.38
C MET A 68 2.59 -7.12 6.45
N PRO A 69 2.29 -8.28 5.82
CA PRO A 69 3.23 -8.92 4.89
C PRO A 69 3.57 -8.00 3.70
N PRO A 70 4.83 -7.97 3.22
CA PRO A 70 5.23 -7.13 2.09
C PRO A 70 4.40 -7.35 0.82
N GLN A 71 3.92 -8.57 0.60
CA GLN A 71 3.03 -8.88 -0.52
C GLN A 71 1.71 -8.12 -0.39
N GLN A 72 1.05 -8.19 0.77
CA GLN A 72 -0.23 -7.52 0.99
C GLN A 72 -0.11 -5.99 0.92
N ILE A 73 0.96 -5.43 1.49
CA ILE A 73 1.25 -3.98 1.35
C ILE A 73 1.36 -3.61 -0.13
N ALA A 74 2.11 -4.39 -0.91
CA ALA A 74 2.29 -4.12 -2.35
C ALA A 74 0.98 -4.30 -3.15
N GLU A 75 0.11 -5.24 -2.76
CA GLU A 75 -1.19 -5.47 -3.38
C GLU A 75 -2.16 -4.30 -3.12
N VAL A 76 -2.27 -3.84 -1.87
CA VAL A 76 -3.09 -2.67 -1.52
C VAL A 76 -2.55 -1.42 -2.23
N ALA A 77 -1.24 -1.19 -2.20
CA ALA A 77 -0.60 -0.07 -2.91
C ALA A 77 -0.87 -0.08 -4.42
N ARG A 78 -0.88 -1.27 -5.05
CA ARG A 78 -1.24 -1.44 -6.46
C ARG A 78 -2.71 -1.11 -6.69
N HIS A 79 -3.62 -1.59 -5.85
CA HIS A 79 -5.04 -1.32 -5.96
C HIS A 79 -5.36 0.18 -5.79
N LEU A 80 -4.76 0.85 -4.80
CA LEU A 80 -4.92 2.31 -4.63
C LEU A 80 -4.35 3.10 -5.81
N SER A 81 -3.33 2.57 -6.49
CA SER A 81 -2.78 3.19 -7.70
C SER A 81 -3.68 2.99 -8.93
N SER A 82 -4.43 1.88 -9.02
CA SER A 82 -5.29 1.52 -10.15
C SER A 82 -6.75 1.99 -9.99
N CYS A 83 -7.25 2.03 -8.74
CA CYS A 83 -8.64 2.28 -8.39
C CYS A 83 -8.80 3.66 -7.75
N PRO A 84 -9.36 4.65 -8.48
CA PRO A 84 -9.52 6.00 -7.94
C PRO A 84 -10.45 6.06 -6.73
N SER A 85 -11.54 5.27 -6.72
CA SER A 85 -12.50 5.27 -5.60
C SER A 85 -11.88 4.83 -4.28
N CYS A 86 -11.18 3.68 -4.27
CA CYS A 86 -10.48 3.23 -3.07
C CYS A 86 -9.37 4.19 -2.65
N ARG A 87 -8.72 4.87 -3.60
CA ARG A 87 -7.72 5.89 -3.29
C ARG A 87 -8.33 7.08 -2.58
N GLU A 88 -9.42 7.62 -3.10
CA GLU A 88 -10.11 8.78 -2.50
C GLU A 88 -10.57 8.45 -1.08
N GLU A 89 -11.22 7.30 -0.86
CA GLU A 89 -11.63 6.84 0.47
C GLU A 89 -10.44 6.68 1.44
N TYR A 90 -9.32 6.17 0.93
CA TYR A 90 -8.12 5.99 1.74
C TYR A 90 -7.42 7.33 2.06
N GLU A 91 -7.38 8.27 1.12
CA GLU A 91 -6.86 9.63 1.33
C GLU A 91 -7.68 10.38 2.41
N GLU A 92 -9.00 10.19 2.43
CA GLU A 92 -9.87 10.73 3.50
C GLU A 92 -9.54 10.10 4.86
N LEU A 93 -9.37 8.77 4.93
CA LEU A 93 -9.01 8.07 6.16
C LEU A 93 -7.64 8.54 6.69
N VAL A 94 -6.64 8.69 5.81
CA VAL A 94 -5.32 9.21 6.17
C VAL A 94 -5.46 10.62 6.76
N SER A 95 -6.22 11.49 6.09
CA SER A 95 -6.45 12.87 6.55
C SER A 95 -7.11 12.91 7.94
N LEU A 96 -8.05 12.00 8.21
CA LEU A 96 -8.68 11.87 9.54
C LEU A 96 -7.69 11.37 10.59
N GLY A 97 -6.88 10.36 10.28
CA GLY A 97 -5.88 9.82 11.20
C GLY A 97 -4.81 10.85 11.57
N GLU A 98 -4.31 11.63 10.61
CA GLU A 98 -3.35 12.71 10.86
C GLU A 98 -3.92 13.81 11.76
N LEU A 99 -5.23 14.10 11.66
CA LEU A 99 -5.91 15.06 12.54
C LEU A 99 -5.99 14.56 13.99
N GLU A 100 -6.21 13.26 14.21
CA GLU A 100 -6.25 12.66 15.55
C GLU A 100 -4.87 12.67 16.24
N GLU A 101 -3.78 12.54 15.48
CA GLU A 101 -2.40 12.55 16.00
C GLU A 101 -1.91 13.95 16.45
N MET A 102 -2.65 15.01 16.12
CA MET A 102 -2.30 16.39 16.47
C MET A 102 -2.81 16.85 17.85
N PHE A 103 -3.53 16.00 18.58
CA PHE A 103 -4.08 16.27 19.92
C PHE A 103 -3.38 15.48 21.02
#